data_AF-A0A7S2F9A8-F1
#
_entry.id   AF-A0A7S2F9A8-F1
#
_cell.length_a   1.000
_cell.length_b   1.000
_cell.length_c   1.000
_cell.angle_alpha   90.00
_cell.angle_beta   90.00
_cell.angle_gamma   90.00
#
_symmetry.space_group_name_H-M   'P 1'
#
loop_
_entity.id
_entity.type
_entity.pdbx_description
1 polymer ?
#
loop_
_entity_poly.entity_id
_entity_poly.type
_entity_poly.pdbx_seq_one_letter_code
_entity_poly.pdbx_strand_id
1 'polypeptide(L)'
;LIAVEHRYYGDSMPVEGASYKNLKWLSSQQALADLATFHGQIMVNYSLTSSNKWVAFGGSYPGMMAGFFRLKYPHLVHAAVSSSSPWLAKLDMNEYQDVV
;
A
#
# COMPACT_ATOMS: atom_id res chain seq x y z
N LEU A 1 10.37 -8.10 -10.37
CA LEU A 1 9.40 -8.18 -9.25
C LEU A 1 9.93 -7.29 -8.15
N ILE A 2 9.06 -6.48 -7.53
CA ILE A 2 9.46 -5.58 -6.44
C ILE A 2 8.48 -5.79 -5.29
N ALA A 3 9.01 -5.99 -4.08
CA ALA A 3 8.25 -6.03 -2.84
C ALA A 3 8.63 -4.80 -2.02
N VAL A 4 7.64 -4.05 -1.55
CA VAL A 4 7.84 -2.82 -0.79
C VAL A 4 7.34 -3.06 0.63
N GLU A 5 8.22 -2.88 1.59
CA GLU A 5 7.86 -3.00 3.00
C GLU A 5 7.07 -1.76 3.46
N HIS A 6 6.05 -1.99 4.28
CA HIS A 6 5.16 -0.94 4.75
C HIS A 6 5.81 -0.15 5.88
N ARG A 7 5.64 1.18 5.92
CA ARG A 7 6.08 2.01 7.05
C ARG A 7 5.63 1.42 8.39
N TYR A 8 6.52 1.46 9.37
CA TYR A 8 6.35 0.89 10.72
C TYR A 8 6.29 -0.65 10.81
N TYR A 9 6.67 -1.37 9.76
CA TYR A 9 6.82 -2.82 9.79
C TYR A 9 8.25 -3.19 9.38
N GLY A 10 8.78 -4.26 9.98
CA GLY A 10 10.14 -4.74 9.70
C GLY A 10 11.20 -3.66 9.94
N ASP A 11 12.05 -3.44 8.95
CA ASP A 11 13.15 -2.47 9.00
C ASP A 11 12.71 -1.06 8.56
N SER A 12 11.50 -0.92 8.01
CA SER A 12 10.95 0.33 7.49
C SER A 12 10.38 1.22 8.59
N MET A 13 11.25 1.70 9.48
CA MET A 13 10.88 2.54 10.63
C MET A 13 11.22 4.03 10.37
N PRO A 14 10.20 4.91 10.19
CA PRO A 14 10.45 6.34 9.97
C PRO A 14 11.02 7.08 11.19
N VAL A 15 10.77 6.52 12.38
CA VAL A 15 11.20 7.04 13.68
C VAL A 15 11.57 5.87 14.57
N GLU A 16 12.53 6.08 15.47
CA GLU A 16 12.96 5.05 16.41
C GLU A 16 11.88 4.80 17.48
N GLY A 17 11.52 3.53 17.67
CA GLY A 17 10.57 3.08 18.70
C GLY A 17 9.08 3.33 18.38
N ALA A 18 8.22 2.43 18.85
CA ALA A 18 6.78 2.40 18.55
C ALA A 18 5.90 3.10 19.61
N SER A 19 6.33 4.26 20.13
CA SER A 19 5.48 5.02 21.07
C SER A 19 4.24 5.61 20.37
N TYR A 20 3.16 5.88 21.11
CA TYR A 20 1.93 6.48 20.52
C TYR A 20 2.23 7.78 19.74
N LYS A 21 3.10 8.64 20.30
CA LYS A 21 3.54 9.88 19.63
C LYS A 21 4.28 9.59 18.32
N ASN A 22 5.04 8.50 18.27
CA ASN A 22 5.80 8.08 17.10
C ASN A 22 4.93 7.46 16.02
N LEU A 23 3.78 6.88 16.37
CA LEU A 23 2.81 6.30 15.43
C LEU A 23 1.94 7.34 14.70
N LYS A 24 2.12 8.63 14.95
CA LYS A 24 1.33 9.70 14.29
C LYS A 24 1.41 9.69 12.76
N TRP A 25 2.42 9.04 12.17
CA TRP A 25 2.57 8.89 10.72
C TRP A 25 2.20 7.50 10.20
N LEU A 26 1.71 6.60 11.06
CA LEU A 26 1.20 5.29 10.67
C LEU A 26 -0.25 5.45 10.19
N SER A 27 -0.41 5.70 8.88
CA SER A 27 -1.73 5.71 8.23
C SER A 27 -1.65 5.13 6.82
N SER A 28 -2.78 4.62 6.31
CA SER A 28 -2.87 4.08 4.96
C SER A 28 -2.64 5.16 3.90
N GLN A 29 -3.12 6.39 4.13
CA GLN A 29 -2.86 7.51 3.22
C GLN A 29 -1.36 7.77 3.05
N GLN A 30 -0.65 7.73 4.17
CA GLN A 30 0.79 7.96 4.19
C GLN A 30 1.56 6.79 3.54
N ALA A 31 1.16 5.55 3.80
CA ALA A 31 1.75 4.39 3.13
C ALA A 31 1.49 4.38 1.60
N LEU A 32 0.33 4.86 1.14
CA LEU A 32 0.07 5.04 -0.29
C LEU A 32 0.97 6.13 -0.90
N ALA A 33 1.26 7.20 -0.15
CA ALA A 33 2.19 8.24 -0.58
C ALA A 33 3.64 7.70 -0.67
N ASP A 34 4.03 6.78 0.21
CA ASP A 34 5.31 6.06 0.09
C ASP A 34 5.37 5.25 -1.20
N LEU A 35 4.31 4.51 -1.54
CA LEU A 35 4.26 3.74 -2.79
C LEU A 35 4.38 4.64 -4.03
N ALA A 36 3.72 5.80 -4.03
CA ALA A 36 3.84 6.78 -5.12
C ALA A 36 5.27 7.35 -5.24
N THR A 37 5.89 7.67 -4.10
CA THR A 37 7.27 8.18 -4.04
C THR A 37 8.27 7.11 -4.50
N PHE A 38 8.10 5.89 -3.99
CA PHE A 38 8.89 4.73 -4.36
C PHE A 38 8.79 4.42 -5.86
N HIS A 39 7.58 4.45 -6.44
CA HIS A 39 7.39 4.30 -7.88
C HIS A 39 8.23 5.33 -8.65
N GLY A 40 8.17 6.61 -8.27
CA GLY A 40 8.99 7.66 -8.89
C GLY A 40 10.49 7.37 -8.84
N GLN A 41 10.99 6.91 -7.67
CA GLN A 41 12.39 6.53 -7.50
C GLN A 41 12.80 5.35 -8.38
N ILE A 42 11.98 4.30 -8.47
CA ILE A 42 12.27 3.14 -9.33
C ILE A 42 12.27 3.53 -10.81
N MET A 43 11.34 4.39 -11.23
CA MET A 43 11.30 4.84 -12.61
C MET A 43 12.61 5.53 -13.01
N VAL A 44 13.17 6.37 -12.14
CA VAL A 44 14.47 7.01 -12.37
C VAL A 44 15.61 5.99 -12.32
N ASN A 45 15.69 5.20 -11.23
CA ASN A 45 16.82 4.30 -10.98
C ASN A 45 16.98 3.22 -12.06
N TYR A 46 15.88 2.83 -12.71
CA TYR A 46 15.88 1.82 -13.78
C TYR A 46 15.60 2.41 -15.17
N SER A 47 15.60 3.74 -15.31
CA SER A 47 15.33 4.43 -16.60
C SER A 47 14.03 3.96 -17.27
N LEU A 48 13.00 3.70 -16.47
CA LEU A 48 11.68 3.29 -16.96
C LEU A 48 10.91 4.52 -17.44
N THR A 49 9.94 4.28 -18.31
CA THR A 49 9.12 5.32 -18.93
C THR A 49 7.63 5.02 -18.74
N SER A 50 6.75 5.94 -19.11
CA SER A 50 5.28 5.75 -19.04
C SER A 50 4.75 4.59 -19.90
N SER A 51 5.58 4.05 -20.79
CA SER A 51 5.27 2.82 -21.54
C SER A 51 5.32 1.57 -20.65
N ASN A 52 6.15 1.57 -19.60
CA ASN A 52 6.22 0.48 -18.63
C ASN A 52 4.98 0.51 -17.73
N LYS A 53 4.16 -0.53 -17.82
CA LYS A 53 2.93 -0.65 -17.01
C LYS A 53 3.22 -1.32 -15.68
N TRP A 54 2.72 -0.71 -14.62
CA TRP A 54 2.81 -1.24 -13.26
C TRP A 54 1.49 -1.90 -12.86
N VAL A 55 1.61 -3.08 -12.26
CA VAL A 55 0.48 -3.79 -11.65
C VAL A 55 0.77 -3.97 -10.17
N ALA A 56 -0.12 -3.46 -9.31
CA ALA A 56 -0.01 -3.63 -7.87
C ALA A 56 -0.61 -4.97 -7.43
N PHE A 57 0.03 -5.65 -6.49
CA PHE A 57 -0.44 -6.93 -5.96
C PHE A 57 -0.50 -6.87 -4.43
N GLY A 58 -1.51 -7.52 -3.85
CA GLY A 58 -1.58 -7.72 -2.41
C GLY A 58 -2.69 -8.69 -2.00
N GLY A 59 -2.51 -9.30 -0.83
CA GLY A 59 -3.51 -10.14 -0.16
C GLY A 59 -3.95 -9.51 1.16
N SER A 60 -5.21 -9.68 1.59
CA SER A 60 -5.72 -9.11 2.85
C SER A 60 -5.57 -7.56 2.89
N TYR A 61 -5.03 -6.98 3.97
CA TYR A 61 -4.73 -5.54 4.06
C TYR A 61 -3.86 -5.02 2.90
N PRO A 62 -2.72 -5.67 2.54
CA PRO A 62 -1.99 -5.34 1.32
C PRO A 62 -2.84 -5.38 0.04
N GLY A 63 -3.86 -6.23 -0.03
CA GLY A 63 -4.83 -6.24 -1.14
C GLY A 63 -5.62 -4.94 -1.20
N MET A 64 -6.16 -4.48 -0.06
CA MET A 64 -6.79 -3.17 0.04
C MET A 64 -5.83 -2.07 -0.42
N MET A 65 -4.57 -2.10 0.04
CA MET A 65 -3.55 -1.13 -0.37
C MET A 65 -3.27 -1.16 -1.87
N ALA A 66 -3.18 -2.34 -2.50
CA ALA A 66 -2.98 -2.48 -3.94
C ALA A 66 -4.13 -1.83 -4.73
N GLY A 67 -5.38 -2.12 -4.37
CA GLY A 67 -6.53 -1.50 -5.03
C GLY A 67 -6.65 -0.01 -4.71
N PHE A 68 -6.39 0.43 -3.48
CA PHE A 68 -6.39 1.85 -3.11
C PHE A 68 -5.29 2.62 -3.83
N PHE A 69 -4.13 2.01 -4.07
CA PHE A 69 -3.05 2.63 -4.83
C PHE A 69 -3.48 2.87 -6.29
N ARG A 70 -4.10 1.88 -6.92
CA ARG A 70 -4.72 2.05 -8.25
C ARG A 70 -5.81 3.13 -8.25
N LEU A 71 -6.66 3.16 -7.22
CA LEU A 71 -7.76 4.13 -7.12
C LEU A 71 -7.26 5.57 -6.94
N LYS A 72 -6.26 5.79 -6.07
CA LYS A 72 -5.75 7.13 -5.72
C LYS A 72 -4.68 7.63 -6.68
N TYR A 73 -3.89 6.74 -7.27
CA TYR A 73 -2.79 7.08 -8.18
C TYR A 73 -2.94 6.35 -9.53
N PRO A 74 -4.05 6.55 -10.26
CA PRO A 74 -4.31 5.83 -11.50
C PRO A 74 -3.34 6.20 -12.63
N HIS A 75 -2.60 7.30 -12.48
CA HIS A 75 -1.55 7.75 -13.40
C HIS A 75 -0.21 7.02 -13.17
N LEU A 76 -0.04 6.33 -12.04
CA LEU A 76 1.19 5.57 -11.72
C LEU A 76 0.99 4.07 -11.91
N VAL A 77 -0.16 3.54 -11.49
CA VAL A 77 -0.45 2.09 -11.54
C VAL A 77 -1.56 1.79 -12.54
N HIS A 78 -1.29 0.88 -13.46
CA HIS A 78 -2.21 0.49 -14.53
C HIS A 78 -3.34 -0.41 -14.03
N ALA A 79 -3.02 -1.41 -13.21
CA ALA A 79 -3.98 -2.37 -12.66
C ALA A 79 -3.60 -2.82 -11.25
N ALA A 80 -4.54 -3.43 -10.53
CA ALA A 80 -4.29 -3.99 -9.21
C ALA A 80 -4.95 -5.38 -9.06
N VAL A 81 -4.26 -6.28 -8.35
CA VAL A 81 -4.78 -7.57 -7.90
C VAL A 81 -4.96 -7.49 -6.39
N SER A 82 -6.23 -7.39 -5.97
CA SER A 82 -6.66 -7.26 -4.59
C SER A 82 -7.23 -8.59 -4.10
N SER A 83 -6.36 -9.48 -3.62
CA SER A 83 -6.76 -10.84 -3.24
C SER A 83 -7.28 -10.88 -1.80
N SER A 84 -8.46 -11.46 -1.58
CA SER A 84 -9.05 -11.66 -0.24
C SER A 84 -9.02 -10.41 0.66
N SER A 85 -9.15 -9.23 0.05
CA SER A 85 -9.10 -7.95 0.76
C SER A 85 -10.47 -7.62 1.35
N PRO A 86 -10.58 -7.20 2.61
CA PRO A 86 -11.81 -6.62 3.15
C PRO A 86 -12.00 -5.20 2.59
N TRP A 87 -12.39 -5.12 1.32
CA TRP A 87 -12.40 -3.88 0.53
C TRP A 87 -13.26 -2.78 1.15
N LEU A 88 -14.39 -3.17 1.73
CA LEU A 88 -15.26 -2.28 2.48
C LEU A 88 -14.66 -2.05 3.87
N ALA A 89 -13.90 -0.97 4.02
CA ALA A 89 -13.37 -0.55 5.31
C ALA A 89 -14.52 -0.07 6.21
N LYS A 90 -14.97 -0.96 7.10
CA LYS A 90 -15.96 -0.67 8.15
C LYS A 90 -15.24 -0.56 9.49
N LEU A 91 -15.68 0.37 10.33
CA LEU A 91 -15.19 0.47 11.71
C LEU A 91 -15.59 -0.80 12.48
N ASP A 92 -16.89 -1.10 12.44
CA ASP A 92 -17.46 -2.33 12.99
C ASP A 92 -17.86 -3.24 11.82
N MET A 93 -17.09 -4.32 11.63
CA MET A 93 -17.31 -5.30 10.57
C MET A 93 -17.84 -6.61 11.17
N ASN A 94 -19.04 -6.56 11.75
CA ASN A 94 -19.66 -7.71 12.41
C ASN A 94 -19.86 -8.90 11.46
N GLU A 95 -20.06 -8.62 10.16
CA GLU A 95 -20.28 -9.67 9.14
C GLU A 95 -19.06 -10.58 8.94
N TYR A 96 -17.88 -10.20 9.45
CA TYR A 96 -16.71 -11.08 9.46
C TYR A 96 -16.98 -12.38 10.24
N GLN A 97 -17.83 -12.33 11.27
CA GLN A 97 -18.16 -13.49 12.10
C GLN A 97 -19.19 -14.42 11.46
N ASP A 98 -19.93 -13.96 10.45
CA ASP A 98 -21.02 -14.75 9.83
C ASP A 98 -20.50 -15.96 9.01
N VAL A 99 -19.19 -16.00 8.77
CA VAL A 99 -18.53 -16.97 7.86
C VAL A 99 -17.40 -17.76 8.54
N VAL A 100 -17.33 -17.72 9.88
CA VAL A 100 -16.34 -18.43 10.71
C VAL A 100 -16.91 -19.70 11.31
#